data_AF-A0A2V9V088-F1
#
_entry.id   AF-A0A2V9V088-F1
#
_cell.length_a   1.000
_cell.length_b   1.000
_cell.length_c   1.000
_cell.angle_alpha   90.00
_cell.angle_beta   90.00
_cell.angle_gamma   90.00
#
_symmetry.space_group_name_H-M   'P 1'
#
loop_
_entity.id
_entity.type
_entity.pdbx_description
1 polymer ?
#
loop_
_entity_poly.entity_id
_entity_poly.type
_entity_poly.pdbx_seq_one_letter_code
_entity_poly.pdbx_strand_id
1 'polypeptide(L)'
;MDNYSPSSPIASEPQLHFGKIDDLSSRVAASIDAARKRLFSQQHEGGYWCGELEADTTLESDYMLLHTLLGTGDQKRFAKAANYILQHQNDDGGWSIYAAGPSNISASVKAYFGLKLAGYTADHPALSRARKKILEMGGVTKVNTFTK
;
A
#
# COMPACT_ATOMS: atom_id res chain seq x y z
N MET A 1 -7.93 -6.74 -67.78
CA MET A 1 -8.10 -7.72 -66.71
C MET A 1 -8.00 -6.97 -65.42
N ASP A 2 -9.15 -6.45 -65.02
CA ASP A 2 -9.44 -5.82 -63.75
C ASP A 2 -9.23 -6.83 -62.61
N ASN A 3 -8.78 -6.33 -61.44
CA ASN A 3 -9.48 -6.60 -60.19
C ASN A 3 -8.92 -5.72 -59.06
N TYR A 4 -9.57 -4.56 -58.96
CA TYR A 4 -9.71 -3.76 -57.76
C TYR A 4 -10.29 -4.67 -56.65
N SER A 5 -9.52 -4.96 -55.59
CA SER A 5 -10.06 -5.60 -54.38
C SER A 5 -10.59 -4.51 -53.45
N PRO A 6 -11.86 -4.59 -52.99
CA PRO A 6 -12.46 -3.54 -52.19
C PRO A 6 -11.96 -3.56 -50.74
N SER A 7 -11.81 -2.35 -50.22
CA SER A 7 -11.51 -1.98 -48.84
C SER A 7 -12.19 -2.85 -47.78
N SER A 8 -11.41 -3.28 -46.78
CA SER A 8 -11.89 -3.84 -45.53
C SER A 8 -12.98 -2.94 -44.90
N PRO A 9 -14.04 -3.52 -44.30
CA PRO A 9 -15.09 -2.73 -43.69
C PRO A 9 -14.52 -1.93 -42.51
N ILE A 10 -14.82 -0.63 -42.51
CA ILE A 10 -14.60 0.30 -41.40
C ILE A 10 -15.21 -0.34 -40.15
N ALA A 11 -14.43 -0.48 -39.08
CA ALA A 11 -14.91 -0.90 -37.78
C ALA A 11 -16.13 -0.05 -37.42
N SER A 12 -17.29 -0.67 -37.24
CA SER A 12 -18.54 0.01 -36.93
C SER A 12 -18.34 0.91 -35.71
N GLU A 13 -18.61 2.21 -35.86
CA GLU A 13 -18.68 3.13 -34.72
C GLU A 13 -19.61 2.54 -33.66
N PRO A 14 -19.25 2.59 -32.36
CA PRO A 14 -20.10 2.08 -31.31
C PRO A 14 -21.42 2.85 -31.30
N GLN A 15 -22.47 2.21 -31.82
CA GLN A 15 -23.79 2.81 -31.95
C GLN A 15 -24.42 2.95 -30.56
N LEU A 16 -24.49 4.19 -30.06
CA LEU A 16 -25.21 4.52 -28.83
C LEU A 16 -26.70 4.25 -29.03
N HIS A 17 -27.20 3.16 -28.43
CA HIS A 17 -28.63 2.86 -28.37
C HIS A 17 -29.29 3.73 -27.31
N PHE A 18 -30.23 4.60 -27.69
CA PHE A 18 -30.90 5.56 -26.80
C PHE A 18 -31.58 4.90 -25.58
N GLY A 19 -32.10 3.66 -25.68
CA GLY A 19 -32.65 2.93 -24.54
C GLY A 19 -31.63 2.52 -23.46
N LYS A 20 -30.32 2.56 -23.75
CA LYS A 20 -29.25 2.34 -22.76
C LYS A 20 -28.95 3.58 -21.92
N ILE A 21 -29.37 4.77 -22.34
CA ILE A 21 -29.07 6.04 -21.65
C ILE A 21 -30.00 6.23 -20.43
N ASP A 22 -31.28 5.86 -20.55
CA ASP A 22 -32.24 5.91 -19.44
C ASP A 22 -31.96 4.83 -18.38
N ASP A 23 -31.55 3.63 -18.82
CA ASP A 23 -31.03 2.58 -17.95
C ASP A 23 -29.77 3.04 -17.21
N LEU A 24 -28.83 3.67 -17.93
CA LEU A 24 -27.60 4.20 -17.34
C LEU A 24 -27.89 5.26 -16.28
N SER A 25 -28.79 6.21 -16.57
CA SER A 25 -29.19 7.25 -15.62
C SER A 25 -29.81 6.65 -14.35
N SER A 26 -30.68 5.66 -14.51
CA SER A 26 -31.32 4.96 -13.39
C SER A 26 -30.30 4.21 -12.52
N ARG A 27 -29.32 3.54 -13.15
CA ARG A 27 -28.25 2.82 -12.47
C ARG A 27 -27.28 3.74 -11.74
N VAL A 28 -26.95 4.90 -12.32
CA VAL A 28 -26.15 5.93 -11.66
C VAL A 28 -26.89 6.46 -10.42
N ALA A 29 -28.17 6.78 -10.53
CA ALA A 29 -28.98 7.25 -9.41
C ALA A 29 -29.03 6.22 -8.26
N ALA A 30 -29.25 4.95 -8.58
CA ALA A 30 -29.23 3.86 -7.61
C ALA A 30 -27.86 3.72 -6.93
N SER A 31 -26.77 3.86 -7.68
CA SER A 31 -25.39 3.78 -7.15
C SER A 31 -25.08 4.94 -6.22
N ILE A 32 -25.52 6.15 -6.55
CA ILE A 32 -25.38 7.35 -5.69
C ILE A 32 -26.14 7.15 -4.38
N ASP A 33 -27.38 6.67 -4.43
CA ASP A 33 -28.17 6.43 -3.21
C ASP A 33 -27.54 5.36 -2.31
N ALA A 34 -27.03 4.27 -2.90
CA ALA A 34 -26.32 3.22 -2.18
C ALA A 34 -25.02 3.75 -1.53
N ALA A 35 -24.20 4.49 -2.27
CA ALA A 35 -22.97 5.10 -1.76
C ALA A 35 -23.27 6.10 -0.63
N ARG A 36 -24.29 6.94 -0.79
CA ARG A 36 -24.77 7.87 0.23
C ARG A 36 -25.18 7.12 1.50
N LYS A 37 -26.04 6.11 1.38
CA LYS A 37 -26.47 5.28 2.51
C LYS A 37 -25.28 4.66 3.22
N ARG A 38 -24.31 4.11 2.48
CA ARG A 38 -23.12 3.51 3.08
C ARG A 38 -22.23 4.54 3.77
N LEU A 39 -22.04 5.72 3.19
CA LEU A 39 -21.24 6.79 3.79
C LEU A 39 -21.90 7.26 5.11
N PHE A 40 -23.19 7.59 5.09
CA PHE A 40 -23.90 8.04 6.29
C PHE A 40 -24.05 6.94 7.34
N SER A 41 -24.09 5.66 6.95
CA SER A 41 -24.06 4.55 7.92
C SER A 41 -22.75 4.45 8.72
N GLN A 42 -21.69 5.13 8.28
CA GLN A 42 -20.38 5.19 8.94
C GLN A 42 -20.14 6.51 9.66
N GLN A 43 -21.10 7.45 9.61
CA GLN A 43 -20.95 8.73 10.31
C GLN A 43 -21.06 8.47 11.82
N HIS A 44 -20.10 9.00 12.57
CA HIS A 44 -20.14 8.98 14.02
C HIS A 44 -21.31 9.84 14.54
N GLU A 45 -21.87 9.52 15.71
CA GLU A 45 -22.98 10.28 16.32
C GLU A 45 -22.69 11.78 16.47
N GLY A 46 -21.42 12.12 16.69
CA GLY A 46 -20.90 13.50 16.74
C GLY A 46 -20.76 14.20 15.37
N GLY A 47 -21.16 13.57 14.27
CA GLY A 47 -21.23 14.17 12.93
C GLY A 47 -19.99 14.03 12.05
N TYR A 48 -18.90 13.45 12.55
CA TYR A 48 -17.65 13.26 11.78
C TYR A 48 -17.54 11.85 11.17
N TRP A 49 -16.60 11.67 10.24
CA TRP A 49 -16.18 10.35 9.74
C TRP A 49 -14.77 10.05 10.25
N CYS A 50 -14.55 8.82 10.69
CA CYS A 50 -13.25 8.32 11.11
C CYS A 50 -12.88 7.13 10.23
N GLY A 51 -11.84 7.29 9.42
CA GLY A 51 -11.28 6.24 8.60
C GLY A 51 -9.83 5.99 9.00
N GLU A 52 -9.34 4.80 8.69
CA GLU A 52 -7.92 4.48 8.84
C GLU A 52 -7.09 5.30 7.84
N LEU A 53 -6.05 5.97 8.35
CA LEU A 53 -5.06 6.65 7.53
C LEU A 53 -3.83 5.75 7.44
N GLU A 54 -3.79 4.95 6.38
CA GLU A 54 -2.66 4.06 6.12
C GLU A 54 -1.46 4.85 5.57
N ALA A 55 -0.27 4.46 6.02
CA ALA A 55 1.01 4.96 5.54
C ALA A 55 1.94 3.77 5.25
N ASP A 56 3.23 4.04 5.13
CA ASP A 56 4.25 2.99 5.04
C ASP A 56 4.64 2.43 6.42
N THR A 57 5.49 1.39 6.41
CA THR A 57 5.92 0.69 7.62
C THR A 57 6.93 1.47 8.49
N THR A 58 7.26 2.71 8.14
CA THR A 58 8.26 3.49 8.89
C THR A 58 7.71 3.97 10.22
N LEU A 59 6.39 4.17 10.35
CA LEU A 59 5.76 4.56 11.61
C LEU A 59 5.90 3.48 12.68
N GLU A 60 5.66 2.21 12.33
CA GLU A 60 5.86 1.06 13.23
C GLU A 60 7.33 0.91 13.63
N SER A 61 8.23 1.12 12.66
CA SER A 61 9.67 1.03 12.86
C SER A 61 10.17 2.12 13.82
N ASP A 62 9.77 3.37 13.58
CA ASP A 62 10.13 4.52 14.39
C ASP A 62 9.47 4.46 15.77
N TYR A 63 8.24 3.93 15.88
CA TYR A 63 7.57 3.66 17.15
C TYR A 63 8.39 2.71 18.03
N MET A 64 8.86 1.60 17.46
CA MET A 64 9.69 0.64 18.20
C MET A 64 11.03 1.25 18.61
N LEU A 65 11.66 2.02 17.72
CA LEU A 65 12.90 2.74 18.03
C LEU A 65 12.71 3.73 19.18
N LEU A 66 11.71 4.60 19.11
CA LEU A 66 11.41 5.60 20.12
C LEU A 66 11.15 4.97 21.48
N HIS A 67 10.30 3.95 21.54
CA HIS A 67 9.96 3.30 22.80
C HIS A 67 11.10 2.45 23.37
N THR A 68 11.97 1.91 22.53
CA THR A 68 13.23 1.28 22.98
C THR A 68 14.12 2.33 23.64
N LEU A 69 14.33 3.47 22.97
CA LEU A 69 15.19 4.55 23.48
C LEU A 69 14.68 5.11 24.82
N LEU A 70 13.36 5.25 24.96
CA LEU A 70 12.73 5.76 26.18
C LEU A 70 12.55 4.71 27.28
N GLY A 71 12.87 3.44 27.03
CA GLY A 71 12.62 2.35 27.99
C GLY A 71 11.13 2.10 28.27
N THR A 72 10.24 2.52 27.37
CA THR A 72 8.78 2.43 27.50
C THR A 72 8.16 1.39 26.55
N GLY A 73 8.99 0.49 26.01
CA GLY A 73 8.57 -0.56 25.09
C GLY A 73 7.55 -1.52 25.71
N ASP A 74 6.42 -1.71 25.02
CA ASP A 74 5.43 -2.75 25.31
C ASP A 74 5.60 -3.89 24.29
N GLN A 75 5.94 -5.08 24.79
CA GLN A 75 6.21 -6.25 23.95
C GLN A 75 4.99 -6.70 23.12
N LYS A 76 3.76 -6.53 23.62
CA LYS A 76 2.55 -6.85 22.84
C LYS A 76 2.36 -5.85 21.71
N ARG A 77 2.66 -4.56 21.93
CA ARG A 77 2.62 -3.55 20.87
C ARG A 77 3.72 -3.76 19.84
N PHE A 78 4.93 -4.11 20.28
CA PHE A 78 6.04 -4.43 19.38
C PHE A 78 5.71 -5.66 18.52
N ALA A 79 5.11 -6.70 19.09
CA ALA A 79 4.68 -7.86 18.32
C ALA A 79 3.64 -7.49 17.24
N LYS A 80 2.68 -6.61 17.55
CA LYS A 80 1.70 -6.11 16.55
C LYS A 80 2.37 -5.29 15.45
N ALA A 81 3.25 -4.35 15.82
CA ALA A 81 4.01 -3.54 14.89
C ALA A 81 4.90 -4.40 13.97
N ALA A 82 5.60 -5.39 14.54
CA ALA A 82 6.42 -6.32 13.78
C ALA A 82 5.60 -7.17 12.81
N ASN A 83 4.43 -7.67 13.22
CA ASN A 83 3.54 -8.41 12.33
C ASN A 83 3.06 -7.55 11.16
N TYR A 84 2.71 -6.29 11.42
CA TYR A 84 2.33 -5.35 10.37
C TYR A 84 3.48 -5.11 9.38
N ILE A 85 4.70 -4.87 9.88
CA ILE A 85 5.89 -4.72 9.04
C ILE A 85 6.09 -5.98 8.18
N LEU A 86 6.04 -7.18 8.76
CA LEU A 86 6.25 -8.43 8.02
C LEU A 86 5.22 -8.68 6.93
N GLN A 87 3.96 -8.29 7.14
CA GLN A 87 2.88 -8.43 6.15
C GLN A 87 3.08 -7.53 4.92
N HIS A 88 3.82 -6.43 5.06
CA HIS A 88 4.06 -5.45 4.01
C HIS A 88 5.45 -5.61 3.35
N GLN A 89 6.16 -6.70 3.63
CA GLN A 89 7.42 -6.99 2.96
C GLN A 89 7.16 -7.36 1.50
N ASN A 90 7.86 -6.71 0.58
CA ASN A 90 7.83 -7.04 -0.84
C ASN A 90 8.50 -8.40 -1.10
N ASP A 91 8.17 -9.02 -2.24
CA ASP A 91 8.77 -10.30 -2.67
C ASP A 91 10.30 -10.23 -2.78
N ASP A 92 10.85 -9.06 -3.12
CA ASP A 92 12.29 -8.82 -3.20
C ASP A 92 12.98 -8.66 -1.82
N GLY A 93 12.20 -8.65 -0.74
CA GLY A 93 12.67 -8.54 0.64
C GLY A 93 12.71 -7.13 1.21
N GLY A 94 12.49 -6.08 0.43
CA GLY A 94 12.43 -4.71 0.92
C GLY A 94 11.02 -4.25 1.31
N TRP A 95 10.88 -2.96 1.59
CA TRP A 95 9.62 -2.29 1.91
C TRP A 95 9.45 -1.02 1.10
N SER A 96 8.23 -0.74 0.65
CA SER A 96 7.91 0.47 -0.08
C SER A 96 7.43 1.61 0.83
N ILE A 97 7.30 2.80 0.27
CA ILE A 97 6.71 3.99 0.91
C ILE A 97 5.26 4.26 0.45
N TYR A 98 4.71 3.39 -0.40
CA TYR A 98 3.29 3.40 -0.82
C TYR A 98 2.86 2.00 -1.26
N ALA A 99 1.55 1.76 -1.31
CA ALA A 99 0.97 0.47 -1.65
C ALA A 99 1.45 -0.05 -3.02
N ALA A 100 1.90 -1.31 -3.05
CA ALA A 100 2.43 -2.00 -4.24
C ALA A 100 3.60 -1.28 -4.96
N GLY A 101 4.29 -0.37 -4.26
CA GLY A 101 5.45 0.32 -4.81
C GLY A 101 6.75 -0.50 -4.74
N PRO A 102 7.81 -0.02 -5.40
CA PRO A 102 9.13 -0.64 -5.31
C PRO A 102 9.72 -0.46 -3.91
N SER A 103 10.63 -1.34 -3.55
CA SER A 103 11.38 -1.25 -2.30
C SER A 103 12.19 0.05 -2.21
N ASN A 104 12.07 0.73 -1.08
CA ASN A 104 12.75 1.98 -0.76
C ASN A 104 13.84 1.70 0.28
N ILE A 105 15.04 2.26 0.07
CA ILE A 105 16.19 2.03 0.95
C ILE A 105 15.96 2.48 2.40
N SER A 106 15.35 3.66 2.60
CA SER A 106 15.10 4.21 3.93
C SER A 106 14.05 3.40 4.68
N ALA A 107 12.93 3.10 4.03
CA ALA A 107 11.88 2.27 4.62
C ALA A 107 12.38 0.87 4.96
N SER A 108 13.16 0.26 4.07
CA SER A 108 13.70 -1.09 4.27
C SER A 108 14.69 -1.16 5.43
N VAL A 109 15.58 -0.16 5.57
CA VAL A 109 16.51 -0.09 6.70
C VAL A 109 15.78 0.08 8.02
N LYS A 110 14.77 0.98 8.07
CA LYS A 110 13.94 1.17 9.27
C LYS A 110 13.18 -0.10 9.65
N ALA A 111 12.52 -0.74 8.70
CA ALA A 111 11.81 -2.01 8.91
C ALA A 111 12.74 -3.10 9.44
N TYR A 112 13.90 -3.29 8.81
CA TYR A 112 14.90 -4.26 9.26
C TYR A 112 15.35 -4.00 10.70
N PHE A 113 15.63 -2.73 11.04
CA PHE A 113 16.07 -2.37 12.37
C PHE A 113 14.95 -2.50 13.41
N GLY A 114 13.74 -2.05 13.10
CA GLY A 114 12.55 -2.20 13.94
C GLY A 114 12.25 -3.66 14.26
N LEU A 115 12.33 -4.56 13.27
CA LEU A 115 12.16 -6.00 13.51
C LEU A 115 13.24 -6.57 14.45
N LYS A 116 14.49 -6.11 14.34
CA LYS A 116 15.53 -6.51 15.31
C LYS A 116 15.21 -6.03 16.73
N LEU A 117 14.67 -4.82 16.89
CA LEU A 117 14.23 -4.31 18.19
C LEU A 117 13.05 -5.11 18.77
N ALA A 118 12.19 -5.67 17.91
CA ALA A 118 11.13 -6.60 18.30
C ALA A 118 11.63 -8.03 18.60
N GLY A 119 12.94 -8.28 18.57
CA GLY A 119 13.54 -9.57 18.92
C GLY A 119 13.79 -10.52 17.75
N TYR A 120 13.55 -10.10 16.50
CA TYR A 120 13.87 -10.94 15.33
C TYR A 120 15.38 -10.99 15.10
N THR A 121 15.87 -12.19 14.84
CA THR A 121 17.28 -12.46 14.59
C THR A 121 17.61 -12.37 13.10
N ALA A 122 18.88 -12.11 12.76
CA ALA A 122 19.28 -11.86 11.38
C ALA A 122 19.13 -13.07 10.43
N ASP A 123 19.09 -14.29 11.00
CA ASP A 123 18.82 -15.55 10.32
C ASP A 123 17.32 -15.78 10.03
N HIS A 124 16.42 -14.97 10.61
CA HIS A 124 15.00 -15.02 10.24
C HIS A 124 14.85 -14.79 8.72
N PRO A 125 14.07 -15.61 7.99
CA PRO A 125 14.02 -15.55 6.52
C PRO A 125 13.69 -14.15 5.97
N ALA A 126 12.76 -13.44 6.60
CA ALA A 126 12.41 -12.08 6.21
C ALA A 126 13.59 -11.10 6.38
N LEU A 127 14.35 -11.21 7.47
CA LEU A 127 15.50 -10.34 7.73
C LEU A 127 16.67 -10.68 6.80
N SER A 128 16.87 -11.97 6.50
CA SER A 128 17.90 -12.40 5.54
C SER A 128 17.63 -11.82 4.14
N ARG A 129 16.39 -11.88 3.64
CA ARG A 129 16.01 -11.25 2.35
C ARG A 129 16.16 -9.73 2.40
N ALA A 130 15.68 -9.10 3.47
CA ALA A 130 15.79 -7.67 3.68
C ALA A 130 17.24 -7.18 3.66
N ARG A 131 18.13 -7.87 4.38
CA ARG A 131 19.56 -7.55 4.41
C ARG A 131 20.18 -7.62 3.02
N LYS A 132 19.87 -8.67 2.24
CA LYS A 132 20.33 -8.79 0.85
C LYS A 132 19.85 -7.60 0.02
N LYS A 133 18.55 -7.29 0.06
CA LYS A 133 17.96 -6.19 -0.71
C LYS A 133 18.51 -4.82 -0.32
N ILE A 134 18.68 -4.57 0.98
CA ILE A 134 19.27 -3.32 1.51
C ILE A 134 20.69 -3.13 0.99
N LEU A 135 21.51 -4.19 0.98
CA LEU A 135 22.87 -4.14 0.46
C LEU A 135 22.92 -3.89 -1.05
N GLU A 136 22.03 -4.52 -1.82
CA GLU A 136 21.87 -4.28 -3.27
C GLU A 136 21.50 -2.81 -3.57
N MET A 137 20.71 -2.18 -2.71
CA MET A 137 20.33 -0.76 -2.81
C MET A 137 21.41 0.22 -2.28
N GLY A 138 22.60 -0.27 -1.92
CA GLY A 138 23.73 0.54 -1.46
C GLY A 138 23.81 0.76 0.05
N GLY A 139 22.94 0.11 0.83
CA GLY A 139 23.01 0.07 2.29
C GLY A 139 22.65 1.38 2.99
N VAL A 140 22.94 1.43 4.29
CA VAL A 140 22.55 2.54 5.18
C VAL A 140 23.12 3.90 4.74
N THR A 141 24.21 3.92 3.97
CA THR A 141 24.80 5.19 3.49
C THR A 141 23.95 5.89 2.42
N LYS A 142 22.99 5.18 1.82
CA LYS A 142 22.07 5.69 0.79
C LYS A 142 20.69 6.10 1.33
N VAL A 143 20.47 6.03 2.64
CA VAL A 143 19.20 6.46 3.25
C VAL A 143 19.06 7.99 3.28
N ASN A 144 17.82 8.46 3.42
CA ASN A 144 17.51 9.87 3.58
C ASN A 144 17.92 10.39 4.98
N THR A 145 17.87 11.72 5.18
CA THR A 145 18.27 12.36 6.44
C THR A 145 17.47 11.89 7.66
N PHE A 146 16.19 11.52 7.50
CA PHE A 146 15.34 11.05 8.60
C PHE A 146 15.63 9.61 9.06
N THR A 147 16.52 8.92 8.36
CA THR A 147 16.92 7.54 8.66
C THR A 147 18.38 7.44 9.10
N LYS A 148 19.16 8.51 8.93
CA LYS A 148 20.57 8.58 9.31
C LYS A 148 20.76 8.69 10.81
#